data_AF-A0A386ZI88-F1
#
_entry.id   AF-A0A386ZI88-F1
#
_cell.length_a   1.000
_cell.length_b   1.000
_cell.length_c   1.000
_cell.angle_alpha   90.00
_cell.angle_beta   90.00
_cell.angle_gamma   90.00
#
_symmetry.space_group_name_H-M   'P 1'
#
loop_
_entity.id
_entity.type
_entity.pdbx_description
1 polymer ?
#
loop_
_entity_poly.entity_id
_entity_poly.type
_entity_poly.pdbx_seq_one_letter_code
_entity_poly.pdbx_strand_id
1 'polypeptide(L)'
;MYVCDWSITSALVDEFAERLPDREETDWRVSWLPGRLVTRAQAIAAMELVEMLYDRSVTDTDTVQATIAATAAQLGIRPIDVAVALSSRHPNP
;
A
#
# COMPACT_ATOMS: atom_id res chain seq x y z
N MET A 1 3.66 0.11 10.97
CA MET A 1 3.95 1.30 10.13
C MET A 1 4.55 2.49 10.92
N TYR A 2 5.50 3.20 10.30
CA TYR A 2 6.00 4.53 10.69
C TYR A 2 5.60 5.56 9.62
N VAL A 3 5.12 6.73 10.03
CA VAL A 3 4.61 7.79 9.14
C VAL A 3 5.24 9.13 9.54
N CYS A 4 5.84 9.84 8.59
CA CYS A 4 6.28 11.23 8.74
C CYS A 4 5.87 12.09 7.53
N ASP A 5 6.40 13.31 7.43
CA ASP A 5 6.03 14.26 6.37
C ASP A 5 6.58 13.90 4.98
N TRP A 6 7.61 13.06 4.95
CA TRP A 6 8.37 12.74 3.73
C TRP A 6 8.33 11.27 3.35
N SER A 7 8.04 10.38 4.30
CA SER A 7 8.08 8.94 4.08
C SER A 7 7.08 8.18 4.95
N ILE A 8 6.63 7.05 4.44
CA ILE A 8 5.87 6.03 5.14
C ILE A 8 6.59 4.71 4.93
N THR A 9 6.91 4.00 6.01
CA THR A 9 7.63 2.73 5.98
C THR A 9 6.98 1.72 6.91
N SER A 10 7.25 0.44 6.68
CA SER A 10 6.80 -0.66 7.53
C SER A 10 8.00 -1.44 8.07
N ALA A 11 7.84 -2.03 9.25
CA ALA A 11 8.78 -3.03 9.76
C ALA A 11 8.43 -4.45 9.29
N LEU A 12 7.25 -4.64 8.68
CA LEU A 12 6.75 -5.94 8.22
C LEU A 12 7.04 -6.20 6.74
N VAL A 13 7.17 -5.15 5.94
CA VAL A 13 7.31 -5.22 4.49
C VAL A 13 8.35 -4.24 3.99
N ASP A 14 9.06 -4.61 2.93
CA ASP A 14 10.08 -3.77 2.26
C ASP A 14 9.47 -2.69 1.35
N GLU A 15 8.14 -2.56 1.34
CA GLU A 15 7.46 -1.51 0.59
C GLU A 15 7.47 -0.19 1.37
N PHE A 16 7.37 0.91 0.63
CA PHE A 16 7.42 2.26 1.19
C PHE A 16 6.59 3.24 0.34
N ALA A 17 6.26 4.37 0.94
CA ALA A 17 5.78 5.53 0.22
C ALA A 17 6.63 6.75 0.56
N GLU A 18 6.86 7.60 -0.43
CA GLU A 18 7.63 8.82 -0.26
C GLU A 18 6.95 9.99 -0.96
N ARG A 19 7.09 11.18 -0.39
CA ARG A 19 6.65 12.41 -1.01
C ARG A 19 7.68 12.85 -2.05
N LEU A 20 7.24 13.20 -3.25
CA LEU A 20 8.15 13.72 -4.27
C LEU A 20 8.60 15.15 -3.93
N PRO A 21 9.91 15.47 -4.07
CA PRO A 21 10.39 16.84 -3.95
C PRO A 21 9.87 17.67 -5.14
N ASP A 22 9.68 18.97 -4.93
CA ASP A 22 9.30 19.96 -5.96
C ASP A 22 7.94 19.73 -6.65
N ARG A 23 7.08 18.93 -6.01
CA ARG A 23 5.68 18.70 -6.40
C ARG A 23 4.74 19.18 -5.29
N GLU A 24 3.43 19.19 -5.58
CA GLU A 24 2.43 19.53 -4.58
C GLU A 24 2.58 18.63 -3.32
N GLU A 25 2.18 19.12 -2.15
CA GLU A 25 2.20 18.36 -0.88
C GLU A 25 1.45 17.02 -0.95
N THR A 26 0.60 16.90 -1.96
CA THR A 26 -0.26 15.76 -2.27
C THR A 26 0.40 14.71 -3.15
N ASP A 27 1.59 14.94 -3.72
CA ASP A 27 2.20 13.98 -4.67
C ASP A 27 3.09 12.96 -3.95
N TRP A 28 2.49 11.83 -3.59
CA TRP A 28 3.19 10.68 -3.03
C TRP A 28 3.37 9.57 -4.06
N ARG A 29 4.55 8.94 -4.04
CA ARG A 29 4.86 7.72 -4.78
C ARG A 29 4.83 6.53 -3.84
N VAL A 30 4.24 5.43 -4.29
CA VAL A 30 4.23 4.15 -3.56
C VAL A 30 5.06 3.14 -4.35
N SER A 31 5.97 2.44 -3.67
CA SER A 31 6.96 1.55 -4.29
C SER A 31 6.37 0.40 -5.11
N TRP A 32 5.23 -0.15 -4.67
CA TRP A 32 4.53 -1.25 -5.33
C TRP A 32 3.44 -0.79 -6.32
N LEU A 33 3.10 0.50 -6.34
CA LEU A 33 2.17 1.09 -7.31
C LEU A 33 2.88 2.13 -8.19
N PRO A 34 3.94 1.73 -8.94
CA PRO A 34 4.69 2.66 -9.76
C PRO A 34 3.82 3.20 -10.90
N GLY A 35 3.98 4.48 -11.21
CA GLY A 35 3.25 5.16 -12.29
C GLY A 35 1.96 5.87 -11.86
N ARG A 36 1.61 5.81 -10.57
CA ARG A 36 0.50 6.58 -10.00
C ARG A 36 0.98 7.47 -8.86
N LEU A 37 0.66 8.76 -8.96
CA LEU A 37 0.77 9.69 -7.84
C LEU A 37 -0.53 9.63 -7.05
N VAL A 38 -0.40 9.60 -5.73
CA VAL A 38 -1.51 9.46 -4.81
C VAL A 38 -1.40 10.50 -3.71
N THR A 39 -2.54 10.86 -3.11
CA THR A 39 -2.54 11.75 -1.95
C THR A 39 -1.86 11.09 -0.74
N ARG A 40 -1.45 11.88 0.26
CA ARG A 40 -0.90 11.33 1.52
C ARG A 40 -1.82 10.30 2.17
N ALA A 41 -3.13 10.54 2.18
CA ALA A 41 -4.11 9.60 2.73
C ALA A 41 -4.14 8.28 1.94
N GLN A 42 -4.06 8.35 0.61
CA GLN A 42 -3.95 7.17 -0.24
C GLN A 42 -2.60 6.47 -0.09
N ALA A 43 -1.49 7.19 0.13
CA ALA A 43 -0.20 6.56 0.41
C ALA A 43 -0.24 5.75 1.72
N ILE A 44 -0.88 6.27 2.76
CA ILE A 44 -1.12 5.55 4.03
C ILE A 44 -1.97 4.30 3.78
N ALA A 45 -3.12 4.46 3.12
CA ALA A 45 -4.01 3.35 2.78
C ALA A 45 -3.30 2.27 1.95
N ALA A 46 -2.43 2.67 1.01
CA ALA A 46 -1.63 1.75 0.23
C ALA A 46 -0.61 0.97 1.08
N MET A 47 0.01 1.59 2.07
CA MET A 47 0.94 0.92 2.98
C MET A 47 0.24 -0.03 3.95
N GLU A 48 -0.90 0.38 4.51
CA GLU A 48 -1.75 -0.48 5.36
C GLU A 48 -2.24 -1.72 4.59
N LEU A 49 -2.60 -1.55 3.31
CA LEU A 49 -3.04 -2.65 2.46
C LEU A 49 -1.98 -3.74 2.31
N VAL A 50 -0.71 -3.35 2.15
CA VAL A 50 0.39 -4.30 2.01
C VAL A 50 0.70 -4.99 3.34
N GLU A 51 0.70 -4.25 4.46
CA GLU A 51 0.87 -4.85 5.79
C GLU A 51 -0.20 -5.94 6.04
N MET A 52 -1.47 -5.65 5.74
CA MET A 52 -2.57 -6.63 5.88
C MET A 52 -2.39 -7.88 5.01
N LEU A 53 -1.88 -7.74 3.79
CA LEU A 53 -1.66 -8.87 2.89
C LEU A 53 -0.46 -9.73 3.30
N TYR A 54 0.51 -9.15 4.01
CA TYR A 54 1.73 -9.83 4.43
C TYR A 54 1.62 -10.45 5.83
N ASP A 55 0.78 -9.88 6.70
CA ASP A 55 0.54 -10.41 8.04
C ASP A 55 -0.27 -11.72 8.01
N ARG A 56 0.45 -12.85 8.00
CA ARG A 56 -0.12 -14.20 8.05
C ARG A 56 -0.74 -14.57 9.40
N SER A 57 -0.58 -13.75 10.44
CA SER A 57 -1.23 -14.01 11.74
C SER A 57 -2.74 -13.74 11.69
N VAL A 58 -3.18 -12.98 10.68
CA VAL A 58 -4.60 -12.73 10.39
C VAL A 58 -5.22 -14.02 9.83
N THR A 59 -5.72 -14.84 10.74
CA THR A 59 -6.33 -16.13 10.43
C THR A 59 -7.77 -15.90 9.98
N ASP A 60 -7.94 -15.67 8.68
CA ASP A 60 -9.19 -15.76 7.90
C ASP A 60 -10.46 -15.06 8.46
N THR A 61 -10.92 -14.01 7.79
CA THR A 61 -12.25 -13.42 8.05
C THR A 61 -12.71 -12.63 6.83
N ASP A 62 -13.93 -12.86 6.36
CA ASP A 62 -14.58 -12.05 5.30
C ASP A 62 -14.42 -10.53 5.52
N THR A 63 -14.33 -10.10 6.78
CA THR A 63 -14.04 -8.73 7.18
C THR A 63 -12.69 -8.22 6.65
N VAL A 64 -11.64 -9.03 6.66
CA VAL A 64 -10.31 -8.66 6.14
C VAL A 64 -10.38 -8.50 4.62
N GLN A 65 -11.06 -9.41 3.93
CA GLN A 65 -11.29 -9.29 2.48
C GLN A 65 -12.12 -8.05 2.13
N ALA A 66 -13.15 -7.73 2.94
CA ALA A 66 -13.95 -6.52 2.78
C ALA A 66 -13.12 -5.25 3.01
N THR A 67 -12.24 -5.25 4.02
CA THR A 67 -11.32 -4.13 4.28
C THR A 67 -10.32 -3.98 3.13
N ILE A 68 -9.70 -5.06 2.66
CA ILE A 68 -8.83 -5.07 1.48
C ILE A 68 -9.56 -4.48 0.27
N ALA A 69 -10.81 -4.89 0.02
CA ALA A 69 -11.62 -4.37 -1.08
C ALA A 69 -11.94 -2.88 -0.94
N ALA A 70 -12.31 -2.43 0.26
CA ALA A 70 -12.58 -1.03 0.55
C ALA A 70 -11.32 -0.16 0.38
N THR A 71 -10.18 -0.61 0.90
CA THR A 71 -8.91 0.10 0.79
C THR A 71 -8.42 0.15 -0.66
N ALA A 72 -8.52 -0.95 -1.42
CA ALA A 72 -8.22 -0.95 -2.85
C ALA A 72 -9.14 0.01 -3.64
N ALA A 73 -10.43 0.10 -3.27
CA ALA A 73 -11.36 1.03 -3.89
C ALA A 73 -11.00 2.50 -3.61
N GLN A 74 -10.49 2.84 -2.43
CA GLN A 74 -9.96 4.19 -2.13
C GLN A 74 -8.75 4.55 -3.00
N LEU A 75 -7.98 3.54 -3.38
CA LEU A 75 -6.88 3.67 -4.35
C LEU A 75 -7.36 3.61 -5.80
N GLY A 76 -8.66 3.38 -6.05
CA GLY A 76 -9.22 3.24 -7.39
C GLY A 76 -8.57 2.10 -8.19
N ILE A 77 -8.26 0.98 -7.52
CA ILE A 77 -7.73 -0.25 -8.12
C ILE A 77 -8.53 -1.45 -7.61
N ARG A 78 -8.41 -2.59 -8.29
CA ARG A 78 -9.06 -3.83 -7.80
C ARG A 78 -8.09 -4.58 -6.88
N PRO A 79 -8.60 -5.31 -5.87
CA PRO A 79 -7.76 -6.12 -4.98
C PRO A 79 -6.80 -7.08 -5.71
N ILE A 80 -7.24 -7.67 -6.82
CA ILE A 80 -6.39 -8.59 -7.61
C ILE A 80 -5.17 -7.88 -8.20
N ASP A 81 -5.29 -6.60 -8.57
CA ASP A 81 -4.18 -5.83 -9.17
C ASP A 81 -3.08 -5.59 -8.12
N VAL A 82 -3.47 -5.48 -6.83
CA VAL A 82 -2.56 -5.37 -5.68
C VAL A 82 -1.79 -6.67 -5.47
N ALA A 83 -2.49 -7.80 -5.43
CA ALA A 83 -1.87 -9.11 -5.25
C ALA A 83 -0.87 -9.42 -6.38
N VAL A 84 -1.20 -9.08 -7.62
CA VAL A 84 -0.31 -9.26 -8.78
C VAL A 84 0.92 -8.36 -8.69
N ALA A 85 0.75 -7.09 -8.34
CA ALA A 85 1.87 -6.15 -8.18
C ALA A 85 2.86 -6.61 -7.11
N LEU A 86 2.35 -7.08 -5.97
CA LEU A 86 3.18 -7.57 -4.86
C LEU A 86 3.84 -8.91 -5.19
N SER A 87 3.11 -9.86 -5.80
CA SER A 87 3.67 -11.16 -6.21
C SER A 87 4.81 -11.02 -7.22
N SER A 88 4.72 -10.03 -8.11
CA SER A 88 5.77 -9.75 -9.11
C SER A 88 7.06 -9.23 -8.46
N ARG A 89 6.94 -8.57 -7.30
CA ARG A 89 8.06 -8.01 -6.54
C ARG A 89 8.64 -9.01 -5.54
N HIS A 90 7.79 -9.90 -5.03
CA HIS A 90 8.12 -10.95 -4.06
C HIS A 90 7.74 -12.34 -4.62
N PRO A 91 8.43 -12.85 -5.66
CA PRO A 91 8.04 -14.07 -6.38
C PRO A 91 8.15 -15.36 -5.54
N ASN A 92 8.77 -15.32 -4.36
CA ASN A 92 8.79 -16.40 -3.37
C ASN A 92 8.53 -15.79 -1.98
N PRO A 93 7.31 -15.93 -1.43
CA PRO A 93 6.98 -15.45 -0.09
C PRO A 93 7.37 -16.46 1.02
#